data_AF-A0ABD7B249-F1
#
_entry.id   AF-A0ABD7B249-F1
#
_cell.length_a   1.000
_cell.length_b   1.000
_cell.length_c   1.000
_cell.angle_alpha   90.00
_cell.angle_beta   90.00
_cell.angle_gamma   90.00
#
_symmetry.space_group_name_H-M   'P 1'
#
loop_
_entity.id
_entity.type
_entity.pdbx_description
1 polymer ?
#
loop_
_entity_poly.entity_id
_entity_poly.type
_entity_poly.pdbx_seq_one_letter_code
_entity_poly.pdbx_strand_id
1 'polypeptide(L)'
;MNQWPNPFIEQRADPFILRDGSHYYFIASVPEYDRLEIRRADSLEGLRTAAAVVVWRKPDSGPMSELIWAPEIHHIAGKWYIYFAATHTQALDKLGMFQHRMFALECADADPLTGTWTEKGQIKTQFDTFALDATTFNHQGKQWYLWAQKSPDIAGNSNIYLAELENPWTIKGEPVMLSHPEYDWECRGFWVNEGPAVMVHGDKLFISYSASATDENYCMGLLWIDLSADPLNPDNWHKSPRPVFTTSYENRQFGPGHNSFTQTPEGEDVLVYHARNYTEIEGDPLYDPNRHTRLKLVRWDENGMPDFGIPPADTF
;
A
#
# COMPACT_ATOMS: atom_id res chain seq x y z
N MET A 1 -19.24 -4.78 -18.56
CA MET A 1 -17.83 -4.96 -18.16
C MET A 1 -17.30 -3.57 -17.88
N ASN A 2 -17.07 -3.25 -16.61
CA ASN A 2 -16.47 -1.97 -16.24
C ASN A 2 -15.02 -1.99 -16.75
N GLN A 3 -14.74 -1.16 -17.76
CA GLN A 3 -13.38 -0.87 -18.21
C GLN A 3 -13.06 0.56 -17.80
N TRP A 4 -12.24 0.69 -16.75
CA TRP A 4 -11.68 1.98 -16.39
C TRP A 4 -10.57 2.36 -17.39
N PRO A 5 -10.46 3.64 -17.74
CA PRO A 5 -9.34 4.12 -18.52
C PRO A 5 -8.04 3.90 -17.74
N ASN A 6 -7.00 3.52 -18.47
CA ASN A 6 -5.67 3.27 -17.95
C ASN A 6 -4.65 4.12 -18.74
N PRO A 7 -3.82 4.97 -18.09
CA PRO A 7 -3.80 5.22 -16.65
C PRO A 7 -5.09 5.88 -16.14
N PHE A 8 -5.45 5.57 -14.90
CA PHE A 8 -6.66 6.05 -14.26
C PHE A 8 -6.47 7.45 -13.69
N ILE A 9 -5.41 7.63 -12.89
CA ILE A 9 -4.95 8.91 -12.36
C ILE A 9 -3.44 8.99 -12.58
N GLU A 10 -3.01 9.98 -13.36
CA GLU A 10 -1.60 10.19 -13.67
C GLU A 10 -0.82 10.70 -12.46
N GLN A 11 0.47 10.37 -12.44
CA GLN A 11 1.47 10.83 -11.47
C GLN A 11 1.02 10.68 -10.01
N ARG A 12 0.48 9.50 -9.68
CA ARG A 12 0.12 9.11 -8.33
C ARG A 12 0.58 7.68 -8.12
N ALA A 13 1.61 7.54 -7.27
CA ALA A 13 2.12 6.26 -6.83
C ALA A 13 1.39 5.80 -5.57
N ASP A 14 1.57 4.52 -5.22
CA ASP A 14 1.05 3.92 -3.99
C ASP A 14 -0.45 4.20 -3.77
N PRO A 15 -1.30 3.88 -4.76
CA PRO A 15 -2.69 4.33 -4.75
C PRO A 15 -3.56 3.52 -3.80
N PHE A 16 -4.27 4.24 -2.95
CA PHE A 16 -5.23 3.67 -2.03
C PHE A 16 -6.64 4.22 -2.30
N ILE A 17 -7.61 3.30 -2.50
CA ILE A 17 -9.02 3.66 -2.65
C ILE A 17 -9.87 2.94 -1.60
N LEU A 18 -10.37 3.69 -0.62
CA LEU A 18 -11.39 3.20 0.30
C LEU A 18 -12.77 3.48 -0.26
N ARG A 19 -13.65 2.48 -0.26
CA ARG A 19 -15.09 2.69 -0.38
C ARG A 19 -15.70 2.73 1.02
N ASP A 20 -16.33 3.83 1.38
CA ASP A 20 -17.06 4.01 2.63
C ASP A 20 -18.46 4.55 2.33
N GLY A 21 -19.48 3.74 2.65
CA GLY A 21 -20.86 4.01 2.26
C GLY A 21 -21.04 4.15 0.74
N SER A 22 -21.53 5.31 0.31
CA SER A 22 -21.76 5.65 -1.11
C SER A 22 -20.59 6.36 -1.78
N HIS A 23 -19.48 6.58 -1.08
CA HIS A 23 -18.35 7.35 -1.59
C HIS A 23 -17.09 6.49 -1.71
N TYR A 24 -16.24 6.89 -2.64
CA TYR A 24 -14.85 6.46 -2.75
C TYR A 24 -13.95 7.60 -2.31
N TYR A 25 -12.91 7.26 -1.56
CA TYR A 25 -11.86 8.15 -1.09
C TYR A 25 -10.54 7.67 -1.66
N PHE A 26 -9.88 8.52 -2.45
CA PHE A 26 -8.58 8.24 -3.05
C PHE A 26 -7.51 9.09 -2.37
N ILE A 27 -6.42 8.43 -2.00
CA ILE A 27 -5.22 9.03 -1.42
C ILE A 27 -4.02 8.25 -1.96
N ALA A 28 -2.89 8.94 -2.15
CA ALA A 28 -1.73 8.38 -2.85
C ALA A 28 -0.48 9.20 -2.54
N SER A 29 0.69 8.63 -2.84
CA SER A 29 1.95 9.38 -2.88
C SER A 29 1.91 10.40 -4.02
N VAL A 30 2.08 11.68 -3.68
CA VAL A 30 2.29 12.76 -4.65
C VAL A 30 3.77 12.82 -5.08
N PRO A 31 4.10 13.25 -6.31
CA PRO A 31 5.49 13.26 -6.77
C PRO A 31 6.44 14.12 -5.93
N GLU A 32 5.92 15.18 -5.29
CA GLU A 32 6.70 16.05 -4.43
C GLU A 32 6.97 15.45 -3.03
N TYR A 33 6.27 14.37 -2.67
CA TYR A 33 6.31 13.73 -1.35
C TYR A 33 6.20 14.72 -0.18
N ASP A 34 5.30 15.72 -0.29
CA ASP A 34 5.24 16.87 0.64
C ASP A 34 3.95 17.01 1.44
N ARG A 35 2.94 16.21 1.12
CA ARG A 35 1.58 16.40 1.61
C ARG A 35 0.74 15.14 1.52
N LEU A 36 -0.40 15.20 2.21
CA LEU A 36 -1.48 14.23 2.10
C LEU A 36 -2.67 14.93 1.45
N GLU A 37 -3.13 14.41 0.30
CA GLU A 37 -4.29 14.94 -0.42
C GLU A 37 -5.33 13.85 -0.67
N ILE A 38 -6.61 14.17 -0.42
CA ILE A 38 -7.73 13.25 -0.61
C ILE A 38 -8.59 13.74 -1.77
N ARG A 39 -9.03 12.80 -2.62
CA ARG A 39 -10.15 13.01 -3.54
C ARG A 39 -11.35 12.18 -3.08
N ARG A 40 -12.56 12.72 -3.23
CA ARG A 40 -13.81 11.99 -2.96
C ARG A 40 -14.72 12.03 -4.20
N ALA A 41 -15.35 10.91 -4.51
CA ALA A 41 -16.39 10.83 -5.53
C ALA A 41 -17.41 9.73 -5.22
N ASP A 42 -18.58 9.77 -5.86
CA ASP A 42 -19.65 8.78 -5.67
C ASP A 42 -19.46 7.53 -6.57
N SER A 43 -18.51 7.60 -7.50
CA SER A 43 -18.08 6.50 -8.35
C SER A 43 -16.56 6.50 -8.48
N LEU A 44 -15.99 5.36 -8.87
CA LEU A 44 -14.56 5.26 -9.18
C LEU A 44 -14.21 6.28 -10.27
N GLU A 45 -14.93 6.31 -11.39
CA GLU A 45 -14.69 7.22 -12.51
C GLU A 45 -14.66 8.69 -12.08
N GLY A 46 -15.50 9.08 -11.13
CA GLY A 46 -15.53 10.44 -10.60
C GLY A 46 -14.23 10.87 -9.91
N LEU A 47 -13.44 9.94 -9.36
CA LEU A 47 -12.16 10.22 -8.71
C LEU A 47 -11.13 10.85 -9.67
N ARG A 48 -11.24 10.56 -10.97
CA ARG A 48 -10.33 11.08 -12.00
C ARG A 48 -10.39 12.60 -12.09
N THR A 49 -11.59 13.16 -11.97
CA THR A 49 -11.87 14.59 -12.11
C THR A 49 -12.18 15.27 -10.78
N ALA A 50 -12.32 14.51 -9.69
CA ALA A 50 -12.52 15.06 -8.36
C ALA A 50 -11.35 15.96 -7.95
N ALA A 51 -11.68 17.13 -7.38
CA ALA A 51 -10.66 18.03 -6.85
C ALA A 51 -9.92 17.37 -5.67
N ALA A 52 -8.59 17.46 -5.69
CA ALA A 52 -7.77 17.03 -4.56
C ALA A 52 -7.82 18.09 -3.45
N VAL A 53 -8.05 17.65 -2.22
CA VAL A 53 -8.04 18.49 -1.02
C VAL A 53 -6.82 18.12 -0.18
N VAL A 54 -5.92 19.06 0.03
CA VAL A 54 -4.76 18.87 0.91
C VAL A 54 -5.23 18.94 2.36
N VAL A 55 -5.08 17.84 3.08
CA VAL A 55 -5.56 17.73 4.48
C VAL A 55 -4.43 17.82 5.50
N TRP A 56 -3.19 17.59 5.07
CA TRP A 56 -1.99 17.74 5.91
C TRP A 56 -0.77 18.02 5.03
N ARG A 57 0.20 18.76 5.56
CA ARG A 57 1.49 19.09 4.90
C ARG A 57 2.65 18.80 5.84
N LYS A 58 3.77 18.36 5.28
CA LYS A 58 4.99 18.13 6.05
C LYS A 58 5.41 19.41 6.79
N PRO A 59 5.80 19.34 8.07
CA PRO A 59 6.46 20.45 8.75
C PRO A 59 7.85 20.71 8.16
N ASP A 60 8.41 21.89 8.43
CA ASP A 60 9.76 22.27 7.96
C ASP A 60 10.88 21.45 8.63
N SER A 61 10.62 20.88 9.81
CA SER A 61 11.59 20.08 10.56
C SER A 61 10.90 19.07 11.48
N GLY A 62 11.65 18.07 11.95
CA GLY A 62 11.16 17.06 12.88
C GLY A 62 10.92 15.69 12.22
N PRO A 63 10.32 14.74 12.93
CA PRO A 63 10.24 13.34 12.50
C PRO A 63 9.43 13.09 11.22
N MET A 64 8.58 14.04 10.83
CA MET A 64 7.67 13.93 9.69
C MET A 64 7.97 14.96 8.58
N SER A 65 9.18 15.54 8.54
CA SER A 65 9.48 16.71 7.70
C SER A 65 9.93 16.40 6.28
N GLU A 66 10.15 15.15 5.90
CA GLU A 66 10.67 14.76 4.59
C GLU A 66 10.04 13.46 4.08
N LEU A 67 9.93 13.35 2.74
CA LEU A 67 9.53 12.15 2.00
C LEU A 67 8.24 11.50 2.53
N ILE A 68 7.11 12.18 2.38
CA ILE A 68 5.78 11.70 2.79
C ILE A 68 5.30 10.64 1.80
N TRP A 69 5.20 9.39 2.26
CA TRP A 69 4.98 8.22 1.41
C TRP A 69 3.74 7.42 1.81
N ALA A 70 3.16 6.79 0.78
CA ALA A 70 2.17 5.71 0.83
C ALA A 70 1.05 5.92 1.87
N PRO A 71 0.30 7.03 1.77
CA PRO A 71 -0.80 7.24 2.66
C PRO A 71 -1.99 6.31 2.37
N GLU A 72 -2.59 5.75 3.41
CA GLU A 72 -3.86 5.03 3.35
C GLU A 72 -4.89 5.66 4.28
N ILE A 73 -6.12 5.87 3.80
CA ILE A 73 -7.24 6.41 4.58
C ILE A 73 -8.17 5.30 5.05
N HIS A 74 -8.40 5.19 6.35
CA HIS A 74 -9.22 4.15 6.96
C HIS A 74 -10.34 4.76 7.81
N HIS A 75 -11.49 4.08 7.86
CA HIS A 75 -12.58 4.44 8.77
C HIS A 75 -12.69 3.37 9.86
N ILE A 76 -12.27 3.70 11.09
CA ILE A 76 -12.14 2.76 12.21
C ILE A 76 -12.93 3.30 13.39
N ALA A 77 -13.90 2.51 13.88
CA ALA A 77 -14.72 2.83 15.05
C ALA A 77 -15.33 4.25 15.02
N GLY A 78 -15.81 4.70 13.85
CA GLY A 78 -16.49 5.99 13.67
C GLY A 78 -15.55 7.19 13.49
N LYS A 79 -14.26 6.97 13.28
CA LYS A 79 -13.27 8.04 13.01
C LYS A 79 -12.39 7.69 11.82
N TRP A 80 -11.90 8.72 11.15
CA TRP A 80 -10.97 8.58 10.04
C TRP A 80 -9.53 8.55 10.54
N TYR A 81 -8.72 7.69 9.94
CA TYR A 81 -7.30 7.58 10.19
C TYR A 81 -6.54 7.62 8.88
N ILE A 82 -5.42 8.33 8.83
CA ILE A 82 -4.45 8.19 7.74
C ILE A 82 -3.19 7.58 8.30
N TYR A 83 -2.80 6.42 7.77
CA TYR A 83 -1.47 5.85 7.98
C TYR A 83 -0.56 6.32 6.85
N PHE A 84 0.65 6.74 7.18
CA PHE A 84 1.64 7.15 6.19
C PHE A 84 3.04 6.96 6.75
N ALA A 85 4.04 6.96 5.87
CA ALA A 85 5.44 6.96 6.26
C ALA A 85 6.06 8.34 6.03
N ALA A 86 6.98 8.73 6.92
CA ALA A 86 7.76 9.95 6.76
C ALA A 86 9.13 9.79 7.42
N THR A 87 10.07 10.66 7.07
CA THR A 87 11.40 10.73 7.67
C THR A 87 11.73 12.17 8.07
N HIS A 88 12.77 12.33 8.89
CA HIS A 88 13.30 13.62 9.30
C HIS A 88 14.37 14.16 8.35
N THR A 89 14.78 13.36 7.37
CA THR A 89 15.88 13.68 6.45
C THR A 89 15.78 12.86 5.16
N GLN A 90 16.29 13.42 4.06
CA GLN A 90 16.51 12.69 2.80
C GLN A 90 17.83 11.91 2.79
N ALA A 91 18.70 12.10 3.80
CA ALA A 91 19.95 11.36 3.90
C ALA A 91 19.71 9.88 4.19
N LEU A 92 20.46 9.03 3.50
CA LEU A 92 20.49 7.60 3.77
C LEU A 92 21.29 7.32 5.05
N ASP A 93 20.94 6.25 5.75
CA ASP A 93 21.67 5.78 6.92
C ASP A 93 22.99 5.06 6.54
N LYS A 94 23.67 4.49 7.54
CA LYS A 94 24.92 3.75 7.34
C LYS A 94 24.80 2.48 6.47
N LEU A 95 23.57 1.98 6.27
CA LEU A 95 23.27 0.84 5.41
C LEU A 95 22.86 1.29 4.00
N GLY A 96 22.87 2.60 3.72
CA GLY A 96 22.38 3.15 2.46
C GLY A 96 20.85 3.11 2.37
N MET A 97 20.14 3.10 3.49
CA MET A 97 18.68 3.01 3.53
C MET A 97 18.02 4.32 3.93
N PHE A 98 16.80 4.54 3.44
CA PHE A 98 15.95 5.61 3.96
C PHE A 98 15.62 5.39 5.44
N GLN A 99 15.25 6.47 6.12
CA GLN A 99 15.10 6.49 7.59
C GLN A 99 13.64 6.63 8.04
N HIS A 100 12.69 6.24 7.18
CA HIS A 100 11.26 6.35 7.44
C HIS A 100 10.80 5.65 8.72
N ARG A 101 9.75 6.21 9.31
CA ARG A 101 8.90 5.60 10.32
C ARG A 101 7.44 5.76 9.91
N MET A 102 6.58 4.99 10.56
CA MET A 102 5.14 5.01 10.36
C MET A 102 4.46 5.99 11.32
N PHE A 103 3.49 6.73 10.81
CA PHE A 103 2.74 7.74 11.55
C PHE A 103 1.23 7.56 11.31
N ALA A 104 0.43 8.12 12.22
CA ALA A 104 -1.01 8.20 12.07
C ALA A 104 -1.53 9.62 12.29
N LEU A 105 -2.50 10.01 11.47
CA LEU A 105 -3.39 11.15 11.72
C LEU A 105 -4.78 10.62 12.09
N GLU A 106 -5.50 11.32 12.97
CA GLU A 106 -6.91 11.08 13.29
C GLU A 106 -7.77 12.27 12.88
N CYS A 107 -8.92 12.02 12.25
CA CYS A 107 -9.99 12.99 12.10
C CYS A 107 -11.30 12.44 12.68
N ALA A 108 -11.85 13.16 13.66
CA ALA A 108 -13.08 12.77 14.35
C ALA A 108 -14.34 13.39 13.72
N ASP A 109 -14.17 14.29 12.75
CA ASP A 109 -15.28 14.90 12.02
C ASP A 109 -15.83 13.94 10.97
N ALA A 110 -17.11 14.10 10.61
CA ALA A 110 -17.77 13.20 9.67
C ALA A 110 -17.17 13.27 8.25
N ASP A 111 -16.76 14.46 7.80
CA ASP A 111 -16.16 14.67 6.47
C ASP A 111 -14.64 14.81 6.57
N PRO A 112 -13.85 13.82 6.11
CA PRO A 112 -12.39 13.85 6.20
C PRO A 112 -11.74 14.91 5.30
N LEU A 113 -12.48 15.50 4.34
CA LEU A 113 -11.94 16.53 3.45
C LEU A 113 -11.97 17.92 4.11
N THR A 114 -12.91 18.17 5.02
CA THR A 114 -13.04 19.47 5.71
C THR A 114 -12.75 19.40 7.20
N GLY A 115 -12.61 18.18 7.73
CA GLY A 115 -12.39 17.92 9.13
C GLY A 115 -10.99 18.29 9.61
N THR A 116 -10.84 18.34 10.94
CA THR A 116 -9.56 18.63 11.59
C THR A 116 -8.77 17.33 11.78
N TRP A 117 -7.56 17.29 11.23
CA TRP A 117 -6.62 16.17 11.40
C TRP A 117 -5.66 16.43 12.56
N THR A 118 -5.55 15.46 13.47
CA THR A 118 -4.68 15.49 14.64
C THR A 118 -3.59 14.44 14.52
N GLU A 119 -2.33 14.84 14.68
CA GLU A 119 -1.19 13.92 14.71
C GLU A 119 -1.23 13.01 15.95
N LYS A 120 -1.14 11.70 15.73
CA LYS A 120 -1.03 10.70 16.81
C LYS A 120 0.42 10.31 17.10
N GLY A 121 1.35 10.83 16.29
CA GLY A 121 2.77 10.55 16.39
C GLY A 121 3.16 9.24 15.73
N GLN A 122 4.40 8.82 16.01
CA GLN A 122 4.97 7.60 15.46
C GLN A 122 4.29 6.36 16.04
N ILE A 123 3.93 5.41 15.17
CA ILE A 123 3.55 4.06 15.56
C ILE A 123 4.83 3.29 15.87
N LYS A 124 5.07 3.03 17.16
CA LYS A 124 6.28 2.38 17.64
C LYS A 124 6.16 0.87 17.49
N THR A 125 7.23 0.25 17.00
CA THR A 125 7.37 -1.21 16.92
C THR A 125 8.53 -1.67 17.78
N GLN A 126 8.84 -2.97 17.75
CA GLN A 126 9.92 -3.58 18.51
C GLN A 126 11.32 -3.11 18.06
N PHE A 127 11.44 -2.56 16.84
CA PHE A 127 12.68 -2.03 16.31
C PHE A 127 12.55 -0.57 15.92
N ASP A 128 13.55 0.23 16.23
CA ASP A 128 13.66 1.61 15.71
C ASP A 128 14.46 1.63 14.40
N THR A 129 13.85 1.08 13.35
CA THR A 129 14.43 0.88 12.02
C THR A 129 13.51 1.43 10.92
N PHE A 130 13.98 1.44 9.67
CA PHE A 130 13.17 1.77 8.50
C PHE A 130 11.84 1.00 8.51
N ALA A 131 10.72 1.72 8.54
CA ALA A 131 9.36 1.16 8.53
C ALA A 131 8.40 2.07 7.76
N LEU A 132 7.54 1.45 6.94
CA LEU A 132 6.64 2.12 6.00
C LEU A 132 5.46 1.23 5.60
N ASP A 133 4.61 1.76 4.72
CA ASP A 133 3.56 1.03 4.00
C ASP A 133 2.60 0.29 4.92
N ALA A 134 2.13 1.01 5.93
CA ALA A 134 1.20 0.45 6.88
C ALA A 134 -0.23 0.43 6.32
N THR A 135 -0.84 -0.74 6.37
CA THR A 135 -2.28 -0.96 6.16
C THR A 135 -2.93 -1.53 7.41
N THR A 136 -4.26 -1.57 7.42
CA THR A 136 -5.03 -2.16 8.51
C THR A 136 -6.29 -2.86 8.00
N PHE A 137 -6.74 -3.87 8.73
CA PHE A 137 -7.96 -4.61 8.40
C PHE A 137 -8.62 -5.18 9.67
N ASN A 138 -9.94 -5.40 9.60
CA ASN A 138 -10.66 -6.10 10.65
C ASN A 138 -10.74 -7.59 10.33
N HIS A 139 -10.35 -8.45 11.27
CA HIS A 139 -10.47 -9.89 11.12
C HIS A 139 -10.60 -10.56 12.49
N GLN A 140 -11.51 -11.54 12.60
CA GLN A 140 -11.81 -12.27 13.84
C GLN A 140 -12.12 -11.34 15.03
N GLY A 141 -12.83 -10.24 14.78
CA GLY A 141 -13.24 -9.27 15.82
C GLY A 141 -12.11 -8.39 16.35
N LYS A 142 -10.95 -8.39 15.69
CA LYS A 142 -9.76 -7.60 16.04
C LYS A 142 -9.38 -6.68 14.88
N GLN A 143 -8.77 -5.54 15.22
CA GLN A 143 -8.13 -4.68 14.24
C GLN A 143 -6.65 -5.07 14.14
N TRP A 144 -6.19 -5.32 12.93
CA TRP A 144 -4.82 -5.76 12.64
C TRP A 144 -4.04 -4.66 11.95
N TYR A 145 -2.76 -4.55 12.25
CA TYR A 145 -1.80 -3.66 11.60
C TYR A 145 -0.78 -4.48 10.84
N LEU A 146 -0.59 -4.14 9.57
CA LEU A 146 0.27 -4.87 8.63
C LEU A 146 1.18 -3.87 7.94
N TRP A 147 2.49 -4.09 7.94
CA TRP A 147 3.45 -3.09 7.45
C TRP A 147 4.75 -3.71 6.95
N ALA A 148 5.57 -2.88 6.31
CA ALA A 148 6.91 -3.22 5.86
C ALA A 148 7.96 -2.66 6.83
N GLN A 149 8.92 -3.46 7.29
CA GLN A 149 9.98 -2.98 8.19
C GLN A 149 11.30 -3.74 8.03
N LYS A 150 12.41 -3.01 8.19
CA LYS A 150 13.76 -3.56 8.29
C LYS A 150 13.96 -4.28 9.62
N SER A 151 14.23 -5.59 9.58
CA SER A 151 14.82 -6.30 10.72
C SER A 151 16.34 -6.05 10.79
N PRO A 152 16.92 -5.76 11.97
CA PRO A 152 18.37 -5.65 12.14
C PRO A 152 19.13 -6.91 11.73
N ASP A 153 18.54 -8.08 11.94
CA ASP A 153 19.22 -9.39 11.85
C ASP A 153 18.90 -10.17 10.57
N ILE A 154 18.01 -9.64 9.71
CA ILE A 154 17.62 -10.28 8.43
C ILE A 154 18.20 -9.46 7.28
N ALA A 155 18.79 -10.13 6.29
CA ALA A 155 19.31 -9.49 5.09
C ALA A 155 18.20 -8.78 4.30
N GLY A 156 18.58 -7.76 3.51
CA GLY A 156 17.65 -6.98 2.70
C GLY A 156 17.08 -5.74 3.38
N ASN A 157 16.10 -5.13 2.74
CA ASN A 157 15.59 -3.79 3.04
C ASN A 157 14.37 -3.83 3.96
N SER A 158 13.40 -4.70 3.69
CA SER A 158 12.15 -4.77 4.44
C SER A 158 11.47 -6.13 4.34
N ASN A 159 10.75 -6.48 5.41
CA ASN A 159 9.93 -7.68 5.55
C ASN A 159 8.48 -7.26 5.89
N ILE A 160 7.52 -8.15 5.71
CA ILE A 160 6.11 -7.92 6.09
C ILE A 160 5.87 -8.39 7.53
N TYR A 161 5.30 -7.51 8.35
CA TYR A 161 4.97 -7.78 9.76
C TYR A 161 3.50 -7.55 10.04
N LEU A 162 2.96 -8.33 10.97
CA LEU A 162 1.58 -8.27 11.46
C LEU A 162 1.55 -8.09 12.98
N ALA A 163 0.65 -7.25 13.49
CA ALA A 163 0.34 -7.13 14.90
C ALA A 163 -1.14 -6.77 15.12
N GLU A 164 -1.70 -7.11 16.28
CA GLU A 164 -3.01 -6.58 16.71
C GLU A 164 -2.86 -5.09 17.08
N LEU A 165 -3.89 -4.27 16.88
CA LEU A 165 -3.93 -2.90 17.38
C LEU A 165 -4.63 -2.84 18.75
N GLU A 166 -3.98 -2.20 19.73
CA GLU A 166 -4.61 -1.82 21.01
C GLU A 166 -5.58 -0.65 20.79
N ASN A 167 -5.16 0.28 19.94
CA ASN A 167 -5.96 1.37 19.40
C ASN A 167 -5.41 1.72 18.00
N PRO A 168 -6.10 2.56 17.20
CA PRO A 168 -5.71 2.81 15.81
C PRO A 168 -4.30 3.39 15.58
N TRP A 169 -3.52 3.72 16.60
CA TRP A 169 -2.14 4.20 16.47
C TRP A 169 -1.16 3.52 17.43
N THR A 170 -1.54 2.37 18.03
CA THR A 170 -0.70 1.63 18.97
C THR A 170 -0.84 0.13 18.72
N ILE A 171 0.26 -0.53 18.38
CA ILE A 171 0.29 -2.00 18.28
C ILE A 171 0.22 -2.65 19.65
N LYS A 172 -0.26 -3.89 19.68
CA LYS A 172 -0.44 -4.73 20.86
C LYS A 172 0.34 -6.02 20.70
N GLY A 173 1.13 -6.35 21.72
CA GLY A 173 1.96 -7.56 21.72
C GLY A 173 3.16 -7.46 20.78
N GLU A 174 3.81 -8.60 20.57
CA GLU A 174 4.99 -8.71 19.71
C GLU A 174 4.56 -8.92 18.25
N PRO A 175 5.11 -8.14 17.30
CA PRO A 175 4.86 -8.36 15.89
C PRO A 175 5.36 -9.71 15.37
N VAL A 176 4.63 -10.28 14.43
CA VAL A 176 4.97 -11.52 13.75
C VAL A 176 5.40 -11.21 12.32
N MET A 177 6.55 -11.73 11.90
CA MET A 177 6.99 -11.62 10.50
C MET A 177 6.26 -12.65 9.65
N LEU A 178 5.58 -12.19 8.60
CA LEU A 178 4.84 -13.05 7.67
C LEU A 178 5.64 -13.42 6.42
N SER A 179 6.51 -12.52 5.96
CA SER A 179 7.34 -12.74 4.77
C SER A 179 8.61 -11.91 4.82
N HIS A 180 9.70 -12.45 4.31
CA HIS A 180 10.91 -11.72 3.97
C HIS A 180 11.27 -12.01 2.49
N PRO A 181 12.00 -11.12 1.81
CA PRO A 181 12.48 -11.37 0.45
C PRO A 181 13.43 -12.57 0.45
N GLU A 182 13.16 -13.55 -0.41
CA GLU A 182 13.94 -14.78 -0.51
C GLU A 182 14.01 -15.36 -1.93
N TYR A 183 12.98 -15.13 -2.75
CA TYR A 183 12.97 -15.57 -4.13
C TYR A 183 13.74 -14.61 -5.03
N ASP A 184 14.33 -15.12 -6.12
CA ASP A 184 15.09 -14.30 -7.08
C ASP A 184 14.30 -13.09 -7.63
N TRP A 185 12.97 -13.22 -7.75
CA TRP A 185 12.09 -12.15 -8.21
C TRP A 185 11.78 -11.10 -7.13
N GLU A 186 12.08 -11.37 -5.85
CA GLU A 186 11.93 -10.42 -4.74
C GLU A 186 13.21 -9.60 -4.47
N CYS A 187 14.31 -9.99 -5.10
CA CYS A 187 15.67 -9.54 -4.78
C CYS A 187 16.37 -8.84 -5.95
N ARG A 188 15.62 -8.33 -6.95
CA ARG A 188 16.20 -7.62 -8.10
C ARG A 188 16.39 -6.15 -7.78
N GLY A 189 17.63 -5.68 -7.85
CA GLY A 189 18.03 -4.34 -7.41
C GLY A 189 18.11 -4.25 -5.89
N PHE A 190 16.97 -4.34 -5.21
CA PHE A 190 16.86 -4.37 -3.76
C PHE A 190 16.11 -5.62 -3.28
N TRP A 191 16.36 -6.02 -2.03
CA TRP A 191 15.72 -7.19 -1.42
C TRP A 191 14.56 -6.67 -0.58
N VAL A 192 13.37 -6.66 -1.16
CA VAL A 192 12.23 -5.89 -0.64
C VAL A 192 11.00 -6.79 -0.55
N ASN A 193 10.31 -6.76 0.58
CA ASN A 193 8.87 -6.96 0.64
C ASN A 193 8.25 -5.70 1.26
N GLU A 194 7.36 -5.03 0.54
CA GLU A 194 6.72 -3.76 0.96
C GLU A 194 5.28 -3.64 0.42
N GLY A 195 4.61 -2.50 0.61
CA GLY A 195 3.26 -2.24 0.09
C GLY A 195 2.24 -3.37 0.31
N PRO A 196 2.05 -3.87 1.55
CA PRO A 196 1.10 -4.93 1.82
C PRO A 196 -0.36 -4.45 1.68
N ALA A 197 -1.22 -5.27 1.07
CA ALA A 197 -2.65 -4.99 0.94
C ALA A 197 -3.49 -6.23 1.17
N VAL A 198 -4.67 -6.07 1.79
CA VAL A 198 -5.49 -7.18 2.27
C VAL A 198 -6.78 -7.31 1.48
N MET A 199 -7.14 -8.55 1.14
CA MET A 199 -8.41 -8.90 0.51
C MET A 199 -8.95 -10.20 1.13
N VAL A 200 -10.26 -10.30 1.29
CA VAL A 200 -10.94 -11.51 1.79
C VAL A 200 -11.88 -12.03 0.72
N HIS A 201 -11.80 -13.34 0.43
CA HIS A 201 -12.69 -13.98 -0.51
C HIS A 201 -12.89 -15.45 -0.15
N GLY A 202 -14.14 -15.91 -0.21
CA GLY A 202 -14.50 -17.27 0.17
C GLY A 202 -14.10 -17.56 1.62
N ASP A 203 -13.29 -18.60 1.80
CA ASP A 203 -12.78 -19.05 3.10
C ASP A 203 -11.34 -18.58 3.39
N LYS A 204 -10.80 -17.62 2.61
CA LYS A 204 -9.40 -17.15 2.74
C LYS A 204 -9.26 -15.66 2.93
N LEU A 205 -8.18 -15.32 3.63
CA LEU A 205 -7.62 -13.97 3.67
C LEU A 205 -6.33 -13.97 2.86
N PHE A 206 -6.20 -12.99 1.98
CA PHE A 206 -5.06 -12.77 1.11
C PHE A 206 -4.34 -11.49 1.51
N ILE A 207 -3.00 -11.54 1.50
CA ILE A 207 -2.13 -10.38 1.61
C ILE A 207 -1.29 -10.33 0.34
N SER A 208 -1.58 -9.39 -0.56
CA SER A 208 -0.59 -9.05 -1.59
C SER A 208 0.49 -8.16 -0.98
N TYR A 209 1.68 -8.19 -1.55
CA TYR A 209 2.78 -7.29 -1.20
C TYR A 209 3.61 -7.07 -2.45
N SER A 210 4.43 -6.03 -2.48
CA SER A 210 5.32 -5.72 -3.60
C SER A 210 6.77 -6.06 -3.27
N ALA A 211 7.56 -6.36 -4.30
CA ALA A 211 8.93 -6.81 -4.13
C ALA A 211 9.88 -6.29 -5.22
N SER A 212 11.19 -6.43 -4.99
CA SER A 212 12.27 -5.85 -5.80
C SER A 212 12.30 -4.31 -5.81
N ALA A 213 13.22 -3.72 -6.57
CA ALA A 213 13.30 -2.28 -6.79
C ALA A 213 12.06 -1.73 -7.52
N THR A 214 11.75 -0.45 -7.31
CA THR A 214 10.61 0.26 -7.93
C THR A 214 10.85 0.65 -9.41
N ASP A 215 11.60 -0.17 -10.13
CA ASP A 215 11.85 -0.11 -11.56
C ASP A 215 10.98 -1.17 -12.30
N GLU A 216 11.35 -1.62 -13.50
CA GLU A 216 10.60 -2.63 -14.24
C GLU A 216 10.56 -4.01 -13.57
N ASN A 217 11.38 -4.25 -12.53
CA ASN A 217 11.39 -5.49 -11.76
C ASN A 217 10.32 -5.53 -10.68
N TYR A 218 9.72 -4.38 -10.33
CA TYR A 218 8.68 -4.30 -9.32
C TYR A 218 7.50 -5.21 -9.68
N CYS A 219 7.07 -6.02 -8.73
CA CYS A 219 6.01 -7.00 -8.93
C CYS A 219 5.32 -7.34 -7.62
N MET A 220 4.16 -7.99 -7.70
CA MET A 220 3.38 -8.38 -6.53
C MET A 220 3.59 -9.86 -6.19
N GLY A 221 3.88 -10.12 -4.92
CA GLY A 221 3.73 -11.42 -4.27
C GLY A 221 2.35 -11.60 -3.63
N LEU A 222 2.11 -12.80 -3.10
CA LEU A 222 0.86 -13.14 -2.41
C LEU A 222 1.13 -14.08 -1.24
N LEU A 223 0.60 -13.71 -0.08
CA LEU A 223 0.41 -14.60 1.06
C LEU A 223 -1.07 -14.93 1.20
N TRP A 224 -1.40 -16.12 1.71
CA TRP A 224 -2.77 -16.44 2.08
C TRP A 224 -2.85 -17.35 3.30
N ILE A 225 -4.00 -17.29 3.97
CA ILE A 225 -4.33 -18.06 5.17
C ILE A 225 -5.82 -18.41 5.14
N ASP A 226 -6.19 -19.56 5.72
CA ASP A 226 -7.60 -19.88 5.94
C ASP A 226 -8.22 -18.94 6.99
N LEU A 227 -9.44 -18.44 6.77
CA LEU A 227 -10.07 -17.42 7.61
C LEU A 227 -10.26 -17.82 9.08
N SER A 228 -10.30 -19.12 9.39
CA SER A 228 -10.43 -19.63 10.74
C SER A 228 -9.10 -19.88 11.45
N ALA A 229 -7.98 -19.81 10.72
CA ALA A 229 -6.66 -20.06 11.30
C ALA A 229 -6.18 -18.86 12.12
N ASP A 230 -5.21 -19.09 13.01
CA ASP A 230 -4.60 -18.03 13.81
C ASP A 230 -3.60 -17.23 12.95
N PRO A 231 -3.85 -15.94 12.67
CA PRO A 231 -2.96 -15.13 11.84
C PRO A 231 -1.63 -14.81 12.52
N LEU A 232 -1.50 -14.99 13.84
CA LEU A 232 -0.24 -14.81 14.56
C LEU A 232 0.70 -16.02 14.46
N ASN A 233 0.26 -17.15 13.89
CA ASN A 233 1.12 -18.29 13.64
C ASN A 233 1.63 -18.25 12.18
N PRO A 234 2.92 -17.96 11.92
CA PRO A 234 3.49 -17.92 10.57
C PRO A 234 3.26 -19.21 9.76
N ASP A 235 3.23 -20.36 10.43
CA ASP A 235 3.07 -21.66 9.76
C ASP A 235 1.68 -21.84 9.10
N ASN A 236 0.70 -21.01 9.49
CA ASN A 236 -0.61 -20.99 8.85
C ASN A 236 -0.63 -20.18 7.54
N TRP A 237 0.41 -19.39 7.29
CA TRP A 237 0.52 -18.58 6.09
C TRP A 237 1.24 -19.34 4.99
N HIS A 238 0.69 -19.24 3.80
CA HIS A 238 1.32 -19.73 2.59
C HIS A 238 1.85 -18.56 1.77
N LYS A 239 3.03 -18.72 1.18
CA LYS A 239 3.65 -17.74 0.29
C LYS A 239 3.71 -18.27 -1.13
N SER A 240 3.27 -17.48 -2.10
CA SER A 240 3.37 -17.84 -3.52
C SER A 240 4.85 -17.93 -3.93
N PRO A 241 5.29 -19.03 -4.58
CA PRO A 241 6.68 -19.15 -5.04
C PRO A 241 6.98 -18.32 -6.29
N ARG A 242 5.96 -17.66 -6.87
CA ARG A 242 6.04 -16.85 -8.08
C ARG A 242 5.29 -15.52 -7.88
N PRO A 243 5.68 -14.45 -8.59
CA PRO A 243 4.89 -13.23 -8.57
C PRO A 243 3.51 -13.50 -9.17
N VAL A 244 2.49 -12.86 -8.59
CA VAL A 244 1.10 -12.97 -9.02
C VAL A 244 0.67 -11.84 -9.94
N PHE A 245 1.47 -10.77 -10.03
CA PHE A 245 1.28 -9.66 -10.95
C PHE A 245 2.64 -9.01 -11.26
N THR A 246 2.99 -8.86 -12.53
CA THR A 246 4.33 -8.45 -12.97
C THR A 246 4.26 -7.61 -14.24
N THR A 247 5.40 -7.00 -14.59
CA THR A 247 5.62 -6.31 -15.87
C THR A 247 5.04 -7.07 -17.06
N SER A 248 4.30 -6.36 -17.91
CA SER A 248 3.84 -6.83 -19.22
C SER A 248 4.53 -6.00 -20.30
N TYR A 249 5.55 -6.59 -20.94
CA TYR A 249 6.25 -5.95 -22.06
C TYR A 249 5.32 -5.71 -23.27
N GLU A 250 4.40 -6.63 -23.54
CA GLU A 250 3.43 -6.51 -24.64
C GLU A 250 2.47 -5.32 -24.44
N ASN A 251 2.04 -5.06 -23.20
CA ASN A 251 1.15 -3.96 -22.88
C ASN A 251 1.89 -2.67 -22.49
N ARG A 252 3.24 -2.71 -22.55
CA ARG A 252 4.13 -1.64 -22.10
C ARG A 252 3.81 -1.17 -20.68
N GLN A 253 3.63 -2.12 -19.77
CA GLN A 253 3.37 -1.85 -18.35
C GLN A 253 4.51 -2.40 -17.52
N PHE A 254 5.22 -1.52 -16.84
CA PHE A 254 6.48 -1.85 -16.18
C PHE A 254 6.39 -1.54 -14.69
N GLY A 255 6.83 -2.50 -13.88
CA GLY A 255 6.90 -2.38 -12.43
C GLY A 255 5.54 -2.22 -11.75
N PRO A 256 4.52 -3.07 -12.01
CA PRO A 256 3.24 -2.93 -11.33
C PRO A 256 3.34 -3.34 -9.86
N GLY A 257 2.89 -2.48 -8.95
CA GLY A 257 2.89 -2.79 -7.53
C GLY A 257 2.27 -1.71 -6.64
N HIS A 258 2.63 -1.79 -5.36
CA HIS A 258 2.05 -1.10 -4.21
C HIS A 258 0.54 -0.96 -4.39
N ASN A 259 -0.13 -2.11 -4.41
CA ASN A 259 -1.54 -2.15 -4.72
C ASN A 259 -2.39 -1.87 -3.48
N SER A 260 -3.67 -1.57 -3.72
CA SER A 260 -4.74 -1.70 -2.75
C SER A 260 -5.92 -2.45 -3.39
N PHE A 261 -6.94 -2.72 -2.59
CA PHE A 261 -8.17 -3.33 -3.07
C PHE A 261 -9.36 -2.44 -2.70
N THR A 262 -10.31 -2.35 -3.64
CA THR A 262 -11.60 -1.71 -3.42
C THR A 262 -12.69 -2.54 -4.09
N GLN A 263 -13.95 -2.12 -4.02
CA GLN A 263 -15.06 -2.86 -4.62
C GLN A 263 -15.97 -1.96 -5.42
N THR A 264 -16.48 -2.45 -6.56
CA THR A 264 -17.56 -1.79 -7.31
C THR A 264 -18.86 -1.76 -6.49
N PRO A 265 -19.84 -0.90 -6.84
CA PRO A 265 -21.16 -0.90 -6.20
C PRO A 265 -21.82 -2.28 -6.12
N GLU A 266 -21.58 -3.11 -7.12
CA GLU A 266 -22.09 -4.47 -7.27
C GLU A 266 -21.33 -5.52 -6.44
N GLY A 267 -20.21 -5.14 -5.82
CA GLY A 267 -19.39 -6.02 -4.98
C GLY A 267 -18.30 -6.78 -5.75
N GLU A 268 -17.92 -6.35 -6.95
CA GLU A 268 -16.77 -6.92 -7.66
C GLU A 268 -15.47 -6.33 -7.10
N ASP A 269 -14.49 -7.19 -6.81
CA ASP A 269 -13.19 -6.77 -6.31
C ASP A 269 -12.37 -6.08 -7.42
N VAL A 270 -11.77 -4.93 -7.06
CA VAL A 270 -10.98 -4.07 -7.94
C VAL A 270 -9.56 -4.02 -7.41
N LEU A 271 -8.59 -4.39 -8.25
CA LEU A 271 -7.18 -4.14 -8.04
C LEU A 271 -6.87 -2.70 -8.41
N VAL A 272 -6.34 -1.94 -7.46
CA VAL A 272 -5.84 -0.58 -7.63
C VAL A 272 -4.32 -0.64 -7.47
N TYR A 273 -3.53 -0.16 -8.43
CA TYR A 273 -2.07 -0.31 -8.40
C TYR A 273 -1.40 0.81 -9.17
N HIS A 274 -0.09 0.98 -9.04
CA HIS A 274 0.68 1.85 -9.93
C HIS A 274 1.54 1.05 -10.90
N ALA A 275 1.85 1.63 -12.06
CA ALA A 275 2.89 1.14 -12.99
C ALA A 275 3.42 2.30 -13.84
N ARG A 276 4.59 2.11 -14.47
CA ARG A 276 5.11 2.99 -15.54
C ARG A 276 4.79 2.43 -16.92
N ASN A 277 4.88 3.27 -17.95
CA ASN A 277 4.73 2.87 -19.37
C ASN A 277 6.04 2.90 -20.19
N TYR A 278 7.17 3.01 -19.50
CA TYR A 278 8.54 2.89 -20.03
C TYR A 278 9.47 2.25 -18.98
N THR A 279 10.64 1.77 -19.44
CA THR A 279 11.68 1.14 -18.60
C THR A 279 12.90 2.02 -18.38
N GLU A 280 13.24 2.89 -19.34
CA GLU A 280 14.42 3.75 -19.23
C GLU A 280 14.13 4.91 -18.28
N ILE A 281 14.68 4.83 -17.07
CA ILE A 281 14.57 5.86 -16.03
C ILE A 281 15.92 6.57 -15.91
N GLU A 282 15.94 7.90 -16.10
CA GLU A 282 17.13 8.71 -15.86
C GLU A 282 17.21 9.14 -14.39
N GLY A 283 18.25 8.71 -13.68
CA GLY A 283 18.46 9.05 -12.27
C GLY A 283 17.82 8.04 -11.31
N ASP A 284 17.47 8.49 -10.11
CA ASP A 284 16.84 7.65 -9.09
C ASP A 284 15.33 7.51 -9.40
N PRO A 285 14.81 6.28 -9.61
CA PRO A 285 13.39 6.01 -9.88
C PRO A 285 12.41 6.61 -8.86
N LEU A 286 12.85 6.87 -7.63
CA LEU A 286 12.01 7.53 -6.63
C LEU A 286 11.57 8.94 -7.09
N TYR A 287 12.42 9.67 -7.82
CA TYR A 287 12.14 11.04 -8.26
C TYR A 287 11.58 11.13 -9.70
N ASP A 288 11.42 9.99 -10.37
CA ASP A 288 10.65 9.89 -11.60
C ASP A 288 9.13 9.91 -11.27
N PRO A 289 8.38 10.94 -11.69
CA PRO A 289 7.01 11.16 -11.25
C PRO A 289 5.99 10.27 -11.97
N ASN A 290 6.40 9.45 -12.94
CA ASN A 290 5.48 8.84 -13.91
C ASN A 290 5.04 7.42 -13.54
N ARG A 291 5.00 7.11 -12.24
CA ARG A 291 4.14 6.03 -11.74
C ARG A 291 2.69 6.51 -11.79
N HIS A 292 1.83 5.76 -12.45
CA HIS A 292 0.44 6.14 -12.67
C HIS A 292 -0.49 5.13 -12.01
N THR A 293 -1.51 5.62 -11.32
CA THR A 293 -2.58 4.78 -10.75
C THR A 293 -3.39 4.12 -11.86
N ARG A 294 -3.73 2.85 -11.66
CA ARG A 294 -4.43 1.97 -12.60
C ARG A 294 -5.43 1.10 -11.87
N LEU A 295 -6.51 0.77 -12.56
CA LEU A 295 -7.59 -0.08 -12.04
C LEU A 295 -7.85 -1.24 -12.98
N LYS A 296 -8.13 -2.41 -12.40
CA LYS A 296 -8.71 -3.56 -13.11
C LYS A 296 -9.51 -4.43 -12.15
N LEU A 297 -10.47 -5.19 -12.69
CA LEU A 297 -11.15 -6.22 -11.91
C LEU A 297 -10.17 -7.34 -11.52
N VAL A 298 -10.35 -7.85 -10.31
CA VAL A 298 -9.80 -9.13 -9.87
C VAL A 298 -10.70 -10.23 -10.40
N ARG A 299 -10.11 -11.30 -10.92
CA ARG A 299 -10.85 -12.53 -11.27
C ARG A 299 -10.57 -13.57 -10.20
N TRP A 300 -11.44 -14.55 -10.10
CA TRP A 300 -11.33 -15.64 -9.13
C TRP A 300 -11.34 -16.96 -9.89
N ASP A 301 -10.37 -17.82 -9.61
CA ASP A 301 -10.30 -19.15 -10.21
C ASP A 301 -11.26 -20.14 -9.51
N GLU A 302 -11.34 -21.36 -10.03
CA GLU A 302 -12.21 -22.41 -9.48
C GLU A 302 -11.83 -22.87 -8.07
N ASN A 303 -10.62 -22.55 -7.61
CA ASN A 303 -10.12 -22.88 -6.27
C ASN A 303 -10.27 -21.70 -5.29
N GLY A 304 -10.88 -20.59 -5.73
CA GLY A 304 -11.03 -19.38 -4.91
C GLY A 304 -9.74 -18.57 -4.76
N MET A 305 -8.75 -18.77 -5.62
CA MET A 305 -7.52 -17.97 -5.66
C MET A 305 -7.70 -16.76 -6.58
N PRO A 306 -7.08 -15.60 -6.26
CA PRO A 306 -7.17 -14.43 -7.12
C PRO A 306 -6.32 -14.62 -8.38
N ASP A 307 -6.94 -14.39 -9.54
CA ASP A 307 -6.29 -14.24 -10.83
C ASP A 307 -6.20 -12.74 -11.18
N PHE A 308 -5.03 -12.16 -10.93
CA PHE A 308 -4.75 -10.78 -11.29
C PHE A 308 -4.44 -10.60 -12.79
N GLY A 309 -4.25 -11.68 -13.57
CA GLY A 309 -3.89 -11.61 -14.98
C GLY A 309 -2.64 -10.75 -15.24
N ILE A 310 -2.64 -10.02 -16.35
CA ILE A 310 -1.57 -9.07 -16.71
C ILE A 310 -2.07 -7.62 -16.60
N PRO A 311 -1.17 -6.65 -16.34
CA PRO A 311 -1.50 -5.23 -16.42
C PRO A 311 -2.02 -4.85 -17.81
N PRO A 312 -3.23 -4.26 -17.94
CA PRO A 312 -3.76 -3.83 -19.23
C PRO A 312 -2.94 -2.71 -19.87
N ALA A 313 -2.94 -2.67 -21.20
CA ALA A 313 -2.35 -1.58 -21.97
C ALA A 313 -3.05 -0.23 -21.70
N ASP A 314 -2.38 0.86 -22.07
CA ASP A 314 -2.96 2.20 -22.03
C ASP A 314 -4.17 2.27 -22.96
N THR A 315 -5.23 2.92 -22.50
CA THR A 315 -6.46 3.17 -23.26
C THR A 315 -6.53 4.66 -23.56
N PHE A 316 -6.44 5.00 -24.84
CA PHE A 316 -6.55 6.37 -25.35
C PHE A 316 -7.98 6.68 -25.81
#